data_AF-A0A7V6DZ92-F1
#
_entry.id   AF-A0A7V6DZ92-F1
#
_cell.length_a   1.000
_cell.length_b   1.000
_cell.length_c   1.000
_cell.angle_alpha   90.00
_cell.angle_beta   90.00
_cell.angle_gamma   90.00
#
_symmetry.space_group_name_H-M   'P 1'
#
loop_
_entity.id
_entity.type
_entity.pdbx_description
1 polymer ?
#
loop_
_entity_poly.entity_id
_entity_poly.type
_entity_poly.pdbx_seq_one_letter_code
_entity_poly.pdbx_strand_id
1 'polypeptide(L)'
;MKKQITFLQGFFLSLLFLGGVSLKAQTSFSDSFTGAISPNWVGNGFYNLTQANGVLTVKVNTTQPGTSFYVNLGGNINISSNPVLNIKLKTNRVCYLKVTVNASDGTSGSREVRIASAVDTFVNYCLDYSGLTFTKTSVNRITFAVNDFANSFSGTLTFDDLILGTGAAKFASICPLRDVTVYKGATGQKILVTDLANASGVTVGGAGALMSNISVSSITSNSALGGVCTITYDAGTPGTALVTVTATGTGGFGNNTSVFRLTVEDNNPPTINAVPDAKMAVGKLQTIQLSGISDGNASIEQPLTITAVSSAPAIIPNPSVSYSQGSPYATLSVTP
;
A
#
# COMPACT_ATOMS: atom_id res chain seq x y z
N MET A 1 13.57 19.13 -0.92
CA MET A 1 14.91 18.82 -1.48
C MET A 1 14.79 18.75 -3.00
N LYS A 2 15.41 19.68 -3.73
CA LYS A 2 15.41 19.69 -5.19
C LYS A 2 16.26 18.51 -5.69
N LYS A 3 15.71 17.68 -6.58
CA LYS A 3 16.43 16.59 -7.27
C LYS A 3 17.54 17.25 -8.10
N GLN A 4 18.80 17.11 -7.71
CA GLN A 4 19.93 17.53 -8.54
C GLN A 4 20.06 16.53 -9.69
N ILE A 5 19.89 17.01 -10.92
CA ILE A 5 20.24 16.29 -12.14
C ILE A 5 21.50 16.97 -12.68
N THR A 6 22.61 16.25 -12.65
CA THR A 6 23.87 16.67 -13.24
C THR A 6 23.74 16.56 -14.76
N PHE A 7 23.61 17.69 -15.47
CA PHE A 7 23.74 17.75 -16.93
C PHE A 7 25.20 18.01 -17.28
N LEU A 8 25.83 17.06 -17.99
CA LEU A 8 27.10 17.28 -18.66
C LEU A 8 26.81 18.09 -19.93
N GLN A 9 27.21 19.37 -19.96
CA GLN A 9 27.08 20.22 -21.15
C GLN A 9 28.07 19.75 -22.23
N GLY A 10 27.54 19.16 -23.30
CA GLY A 10 28.24 18.91 -24.55
C GLY A 10 27.79 19.89 -25.62
N PHE A 11 28.75 20.66 -26.12
CA PHE A 11 28.68 21.73 -27.11
C PHE A 11 28.01 21.28 -28.43
N PHE A 12 27.05 22.07 -28.94
CA PHE A 12 26.47 21.91 -30.28
C PHE A 12 27.41 22.54 -31.32
N LEU A 13 27.91 21.74 -32.27
CA LEU A 13 28.46 22.25 -33.52
C LEU A 13 27.82 21.50 -34.69
N SER A 14 27.19 22.26 -35.58
CA SER A 14 26.48 21.81 -36.76
C SER A 14 27.43 21.15 -37.78
N LEU A 15 27.14 19.93 -38.18
CA LEU A 15 27.67 19.34 -39.40
C LEU A 15 26.51 18.71 -40.19
N LEU A 16 26.21 19.33 -41.33
CA LEU A 16 25.21 18.86 -42.29
C LEU A 16 25.76 17.60 -42.99
N PHE A 17 25.24 16.43 -42.65
CA PHE A 17 25.41 15.19 -43.43
C PHE A 17 24.05 14.78 -43.98
N LEU A 18 23.83 14.98 -45.29
CA LEU A 18 22.74 14.31 -46.03
C LEU A 18 23.17 12.87 -46.33
N GLY A 19 23.14 12.02 -45.32
CA GLY A 19 23.05 10.57 -45.47
C GLY A 19 21.68 10.15 -44.96
N GLY A 20 20.97 9.29 -45.69
CA GLY A 20 19.62 8.81 -45.31
C GLY A 20 19.63 8.15 -43.93
N VAL A 21 19.41 8.94 -42.88
CA VAL A 21 19.11 8.45 -41.55
C VAL A 21 17.71 7.84 -41.63
N SER A 22 17.65 6.50 -41.65
CA SER A 22 16.42 5.81 -41.28
C SER A 22 16.07 6.29 -39.87
N LEU A 23 15.00 7.09 -39.75
CA LEU A 23 14.45 7.48 -38.46
C LEU A 23 14.09 6.17 -37.76
N LYS A 24 14.88 5.76 -36.76
CA LYS A 24 14.52 4.58 -35.97
C LYS A 24 13.15 4.84 -35.35
N ALA A 25 12.23 3.90 -35.53
CA ALA A 25 10.91 3.97 -34.91
C ALA A 25 11.09 4.17 -33.40
N GLN A 26 10.37 5.12 -32.82
CA GLN A 26 10.36 5.31 -31.37
C GLN A 26 9.82 4.05 -30.71
N THR A 27 10.55 3.51 -29.71
CA THR A 27 10.21 2.23 -29.07
C THR A 27 9.74 2.35 -27.64
N SER A 28 9.69 3.58 -27.11
CA SER A 28 9.29 3.84 -25.73
C SER A 28 8.60 5.18 -25.58
N PHE A 29 7.73 5.27 -24.58
CA PHE A 29 7.12 6.49 -24.09
C PHE A 29 7.28 6.52 -22.57
N SER A 30 7.55 7.69 -22.01
CA SER A 30 7.61 7.87 -20.56
C SER A 30 7.12 9.23 -20.16
N ASP A 31 6.50 9.31 -18.99
CA ASP A 31 6.14 10.55 -18.34
C ASP A 31 6.47 10.45 -16.84
N SER A 32 7.30 11.38 -16.37
CA SER A 32 7.70 11.51 -14.96
C SER A 32 6.99 12.70 -14.29
N PHE A 33 6.00 13.29 -14.97
CA PHE A 33 5.11 14.35 -14.46
C PHE A 33 5.83 15.59 -13.88
N THR A 34 7.01 15.89 -14.42
CA THR A 34 7.78 17.08 -14.04
C THR A 34 7.29 18.29 -14.83
N GLY A 35 6.97 19.39 -14.13
CA GLY A 35 6.51 20.63 -14.75
C GLY A 35 5.00 20.69 -14.95
N ALA A 36 4.55 21.42 -15.98
CA ALA A 36 3.14 21.55 -16.33
C ALA A 36 2.60 20.26 -16.95
N ILE A 37 1.29 20.03 -16.81
CA ILE A 37 0.63 18.89 -17.44
C ILE A 37 0.79 18.96 -18.97
N SER A 38 1.20 17.84 -19.58
CA SER A 38 1.27 17.74 -21.03
C SER A 38 -0.13 17.85 -21.65
N PRO A 39 -0.32 18.60 -22.75
CA PRO A 39 -1.62 18.71 -23.43
C PRO A 39 -2.11 17.37 -24.01
N ASN A 40 -1.23 16.36 -24.07
CA ASN A 40 -1.58 15.02 -24.50
C ASN A 40 -2.38 14.23 -23.47
N TRP A 41 -2.34 14.61 -22.19
CA TRP A 41 -3.18 14.04 -21.15
C TRP A 41 -4.57 14.66 -21.22
N VAL A 42 -5.58 13.83 -21.48
CA VAL A 42 -6.95 14.26 -21.69
C VAL A 42 -7.85 13.70 -20.60
N GLY A 43 -8.30 14.60 -19.73
CA GLY A 43 -9.36 14.37 -18.75
C GLY A 43 -10.76 14.65 -19.30
N ASN A 44 -11.75 14.60 -18.41
CA ASN A 44 -13.13 15.00 -18.69
C ASN A 44 -13.88 15.29 -17.38
N GLY A 45 -15.21 15.44 -17.44
CA GLY A 45 -16.03 15.71 -16.25
C GLY A 45 -15.96 14.64 -15.15
N PHE A 46 -15.57 13.40 -15.49
CA PHE A 46 -15.41 12.29 -14.52
C PHE A 46 -13.97 12.14 -14.02
N TYR A 47 -12.99 12.60 -14.79
CA TYR A 47 -11.57 12.51 -14.48
C TYR A 47 -10.93 13.89 -14.59
N ASN A 48 -10.74 14.55 -13.45
CA ASN A 48 -10.07 15.83 -13.38
C ASN A 48 -8.57 15.61 -13.14
N LEU A 49 -7.75 16.07 -14.08
CA LEU A 49 -6.31 15.84 -14.10
C LEU A 49 -5.58 17.11 -13.69
N THR A 50 -4.67 16.99 -12.73
CA THR A 50 -3.78 18.08 -12.29
C THR A 50 -2.37 17.55 -12.13
N GLN A 51 -1.37 18.35 -12.47
CA GLN A 51 0.03 17.97 -12.32
C GLN A 51 0.77 19.02 -11.51
N ALA A 52 1.48 18.57 -10.48
CA ALA A 52 2.32 19.41 -9.65
C ALA A 52 3.35 18.54 -8.94
N ASN A 53 4.51 19.11 -8.62
CA ASN A 53 5.53 18.47 -7.78
C ASN A 53 5.99 17.07 -8.25
N GLY A 54 6.01 16.84 -9.56
CA GLY A 54 6.48 15.55 -10.11
C GLY A 54 5.41 14.45 -10.09
N VAL A 55 4.13 14.77 -9.89
CA VAL A 55 3.04 13.78 -9.89
C VAL A 55 1.84 14.26 -10.70
N LEU A 56 1.16 13.32 -11.37
CA LEU A 56 -0.16 13.51 -11.95
C LEU A 56 -1.22 13.03 -10.96
N THR A 57 -2.10 13.93 -10.53
CA THR A 57 -3.27 13.62 -9.70
C THR A 57 -4.51 13.54 -10.58
N VAL A 58 -5.19 12.40 -10.50
CA VAL A 58 -6.45 12.12 -11.18
C VAL A 58 -7.54 12.03 -10.13
N LYS A 59 -8.36 13.08 -10.01
CA LYS A 59 -9.57 13.06 -9.18
C LYS A 59 -10.69 12.40 -9.98
N VAL A 60 -11.16 11.26 -9.48
CA VAL A 60 -12.20 10.44 -10.10
C VAL A 60 -13.54 10.72 -9.46
N ASN A 61 -14.56 10.93 -10.28
CA ASN A 61 -15.95 11.08 -9.86
C ASN A 61 -16.90 10.51 -10.93
N THR A 62 -16.79 9.21 -11.21
CA THR A 62 -17.63 8.54 -12.21
C THR A 62 -19.04 8.35 -11.68
N THR A 63 -20.03 8.50 -12.56
CA THR A 63 -21.46 8.28 -12.26
C THR A 63 -22.12 7.30 -13.23
N GLN A 64 -21.30 6.61 -14.03
CA GLN A 64 -21.72 5.60 -14.98
C GLN A 64 -20.54 4.70 -15.37
N PRO A 65 -20.79 3.47 -15.86
CA PRO A 65 -19.75 2.61 -16.38
C PRO A 65 -19.17 3.13 -17.70
N GLY A 66 -18.05 2.54 -18.13
CA GLY A 66 -17.44 2.79 -19.45
C GLY A 66 -16.78 4.16 -19.62
N THR A 67 -16.55 4.91 -18.54
CA THR A 67 -15.86 6.20 -18.58
C THR A 67 -14.34 5.99 -18.57
N SER A 68 -13.59 6.87 -19.23
CA SER A 68 -12.11 6.79 -19.29
C SER A 68 -11.45 8.16 -19.39
N PHE A 69 -10.14 8.20 -19.19
CA PHE A 69 -9.23 9.29 -19.54
C PHE A 69 -8.02 8.70 -20.26
N TYR A 70 -7.18 9.51 -20.92
CA TYR A 70 -6.10 8.95 -21.73
C TYR A 70 -4.91 9.89 -21.90
N VAL A 71 -3.80 9.35 -22.41
CA VAL A 71 -2.66 10.10 -22.91
C VAL A 71 -2.38 9.72 -24.36
N ASN A 72 -2.30 10.72 -25.23
CA ASN A 72 -1.82 10.56 -26.60
C ASN A 72 -0.29 10.54 -26.61
N LEU A 73 0.32 9.64 -27.38
CA LEU A 73 1.78 9.47 -27.35
C LEU A 73 2.54 10.46 -28.26
N GLY A 74 1.81 11.36 -28.93
CA GLY A 74 2.38 12.34 -29.88
C GLY A 74 2.76 11.76 -31.25
N GLY A 75 2.70 10.44 -31.40
CA GLY A 75 2.99 9.71 -32.63
C GLY A 75 2.84 8.20 -32.43
N ASN A 76 3.13 7.44 -33.49
CA ASN A 76 3.13 5.99 -33.44
C ASN A 76 4.47 5.49 -32.87
N ILE A 77 4.41 4.62 -31.87
CA ILE A 77 5.57 3.95 -31.29
C ILE A 77 5.49 2.42 -31.49
N ASN A 78 6.65 1.79 -31.66
CA ASN A 78 6.78 0.35 -31.81
C ASN A 78 7.24 -0.30 -30.50
N ILE A 79 6.30 -0.92 -29.79
CA ILE A 79 6.56 -1.61 -28.51
C ILE A 79 6.68 -3.13 -28.70
N SER A 80 6.72 -3.64 -29.93
CA SER A 80 6.67 -5.09 -30.20
C SER A 80 7.80 -5.89 -29.54
N SER A 81 8.98 -5.29 -29.36
CA SER A 81 10.12 -5.91 -28.67
C SER A 81 9.97 -5.95 -27.15
N ASN A 82 9.17 -5.06 -26.56
CA ASN A 82 8.90 -5.04 -25.12
C ASN A 82 7.52 -4.42 -24.83
N PRO A 83 6.41 -5.15 -25.02
CA PRO A 83 5.07 -4.63 -24.85
C PRO A 83 4.67 -4.64 -23.37
N VAL A 84 5.40 -3.86 -22.58
CA VAL A 84 5.25 -3.75 -21.13
C VAL A 84 5.00 -2.30 -20.77
N LEU A 85 4.05 -2.08 -19.85
CA LEU A 85 3.79 -0.80 -19.22
C LEU A 85 4.14 -0.90 -17.74
N ASN A 86 4.95 0.04 -17.26
CA ASN A 86 5.16 0.27 -15.85
C ASN A 86 4.42 1.53 -15.42
N ILE A 87 3.74 1.44 -14.28
CA ILE A 87 3.08 2.57 -13.65
C ILE A 87 3.46 2.56 -12.18
N LYS A 88 3.96 3.69 -11.68
CA LYS A 88 4.18 3.90 -10.26
C LYS A 88 3.10 4.84 -9.75
N LEU A 89 2.23 4.34 -8.87
CA LEU A 89 1.07 5.11 -8.41
C LEU A 89 0.67 4.76 -6.99
N LYS A 90 -0.20 5.61 -6.42
CA LYS A 90 -0.90 5.39 -5.16
C LYS A 90 -2.35 5.86 -5.26
N THR A 91 -3.21 5.41 -4.35
CA THR A 91 -4.64 5.77 -4.33
C THR A 91 -5.15 5.91 -2.91
N ASN A 92 -6.08 6.84 -2.67
CA ASN A 92 -6.74 6.97 -1.37
C ASN A 92 -7.85 5.92 -1.16
N ARG A 93 -8.28 5.24 -2.22
CA ARG A 93 -9.37 4.25 -2.16
C ARG A 93 -9.08 3.09 -3.10
N VAL A 94 -9.37 1.87 -2.63
CA VAL A 94 -9.18 0.65 -3.43
C VAL A 94 -9.96 0.78 -4.74
N CYS A 95 -9.32 0.48 -5.86
CA CYS A 95 -9.94 0.46 -7.18
C CYS A 95 -9.28 -0.57 -8.10
N TYR A 96 -9.96 -0.88 -9.19
CA TYR A 96 -9.40 -1.56 -10.35
C TYR A 96 -9.12 -0.53 -11.42
N LEU A 97 -7.89 -0.54 -11.92
CA LEU A 97 -7.45 0.31 -13.02
C LEU A 97 -7.33 -0.56 -14.27
N LYS A 98 -8.24 -0.38 -15.21
CA LYS A 98 -8.12 -0.94 -16.55
C LYS A 98 -7.26 -0.02 -17.39
N VAL A 99 -6.21 -0.57 -18.00
CA VAL A 99 -5.29 0.15 -18.87
C VAL A 99 -5.24 -0.51 -20.24
N THR A 100 -5.66 0.25 -21.24
CA THR A 100 -5.74 -0.17 -22.64
C THR A 100 -4.67 0.54 -23.45
N VAL A 101 -3.83 -0.23 -24.14
CA VAL A 101 -2.86 0.27 -25.12
C VAL A 101 -3.52 0.21 -26.49
N ASN A 102 -3.63 1.36 -27.17
CA ASN A 102 -4.30 1.49 -28.47
C ASN A 102 -3.29 1.68 -29.61
N ALA A 103 -3.55 1.02 -30.73
CA ALA A 103 -2.82 1.19 -31.97
C ALA A 103 -3.58 2.06 -32.96
N SER A 104 -2.84 2.64 -33.91
CA SER A 104 -3.41 3.54 -34.93
C SER A 104 -4.38 2.85 -35.90
N ASP A 105 -4.35 1.52 -35.98
CA ASP A 105 -5.25 0.72 -36.82
C ASP A 105 -6.57 0.34 -36.11
N GLY A 106 -6.78 0.86 -34.89
CA GLY A 106 -7.98 0.60 -34.08
C GLY A 106 -7.89 -0.65 -33.21
N THR A 107 -6.86 -1.50 -33.36
CA THR A 107 -6.65 -2.63 -32.46
C THR A 107 -6.15 -2.17 -31.09
N SER A 108 -6.39 -2.97 -30.05
CA SER A 108 -5.93 -2.64 -28.70
C SER A 108 -5.75 -3.86 -27.80
N GLY A 109 -4.93 -3.70 -26.76
CA GLY A 109 -4.75 -4.67 -25.70
C GLY A 109 -5.10 -4.07 -24.34
N SER A 110 -5.89 -4.77 -23.53
CA SER A 110 -6.28 -4.31 -22.19
C SER A 110 -5.72 -5.20 -21.09
N ARG A 111 -5.32 -4.57 -19.99
CA ARG A 111 -4.96 -5.21 -18.72
C ARG A 111 -5.69 -4.51 -17.60
N GLU A 112 -6.02 -5.24 -16.57
CA GLU A 112 -6.61 -4.69 -15.36
C GLU A 112 -5.72 -5.03 -14.17
N VAL A 113 -5.63 -4.10 -13.23
CA VAL A 113 -4.87 -4.28 -12.00
C VAL A 113 -5.63 -3.68 -10.83
N ARG A 114 -5.66 -4.42 -9.71
CA ARG A 114 -6.17 -3.90 -8.44
C ARG A 114 -5.12 -3.00 -7.81
N ILE A 115 -5.52 -1.80 -7.44
CA ILE A 115 -4.71 -0.84 -6.69
C ILE A 115 -5.29 -0.78 -5.27
N ALA A 116 -4.56 -1.34 -4.29
CA ALA A 116 -4.98 -1.21 -2.89
C ALA A 116 -4.77 0.23 -2.38
N SER A 117 -5.56 0.63 -1.39
CA SER A 117 -5.48 1.98 -0.82
C SER A 117 -4.19 2.16 -0.03
N ALA A 118 -3.41 3.17 -0.42
CA ALA A 118 -2.28 3.70 0.31
C ALA A 118 -2.10 5.17 -0.06
N VAL A 119 -2.14 6.03 0.96
CA VAL A 119 -2.07 7.48 0.77
C VAL A 119 -0.63 8.01 0.79
N ASP A 120 0.30 7.27 1.38
CA ASP A 120 1.67 7.75 1.62
C ASP A 120 2.74 7.03 0.79
N THR A 121 2.48 5.81 0.33
CA THR A 121 3.47 5.00 -0.41
C THR A 121 3.07 4.79 -1.86
N PHE A 122 4.01 5.06 -2.78
CA PHE A 122 3.90 4.67 -4.19
C PHE A 122 4.39 3.24 -4.40
N VAL A 123 3.69 2.49 -5.24
CA VAL A 123 4.08 1.12 -5.64
C VAL A 123 4.15 1.02 -7.15
N ASN A 124 5.10 0.21 -7.64
CA ASN A 124 5.24 -0.07 -9.06
C ASN A 124 4.31 -1.20 -9.49
N TYR A 125 3.64 -1.01 -10.61
CA TYR A 125 2.76 -1.97 -11.26
C TYR A 125 3.30 -2.30 -12.65
N CYS A 126 3.36 -3.59 -12.99
CA CYS A 126 3.81 -4.09 -14.29
C CYS A 126 2.63 -4.70 -15.04
N LEU A 127 2.29 -4.14 -16.20
CA LEU A 127 1.25 -4.66 -17.08
C LEU A 127 1.92 -5.20 -18.35
N ASP A 128 1.94 -6.53 -18.49
CA ASP A 128 2.58 -7.24 -19.61
C ASP A 128 1.55 -7.59 -20.70
N TYR A 129 1.70 -6.99 -21.89
CA TYR A 129 0.83 -7.18 -23.04
C TYR A 129 1.39 -8.18 -24.07
N SER A 130 2.50 -8.87 -23.76
CA SER A 130 3.19 -9.79 -24.69
C SER A 130 2.25 -10.85 -25.26
N GLY A 131 1.41 -11.44 -24.40
CA GLY A 131 0.45 -12.49 -24.79
C GLY A 131 -0.87 -11.99 -25.40
N LEU A 132 -1.03 -10.69 -25.67
CA LEU A 132 -2.25 -10.17 -26.31
C LEU A 132 -2.09 -9.99 -27.82
N THR A 133 -3.18 -10.23 -28.55
CA THR A 133 -3.25 -10.01 -30.00
C THR A 133 -3.77 -8.61 -30.30
N PHE A 134 -2.87 -7.72 -30.71
CA PHE A 134 -3.14 -6.38 -31.27
C PHE A 134 -1.86 -5.86 -31.93
N THR A 135 -1.97 -4.78 -32.71
CA THR A 135 -0.83 -4.17 -33.38
C THR A 135 0.06 -3.43 -32.39
N LYS A 136 1.30 -3.90 -32.24
CA LYS A 136 2.28 -3.33 -31.31
C LYS A 136 3.25 -2.35 -31.98
N THR A 137 3.23 -2.24 -33.29
CA THR A 137 4.18 -1.44 -34.09
C THR A 137 3.73 0.01 -34.28
N SER A 138 2.46 0.33 -34.00
CA SER A 138 1.86 1.64 -34.23
C SER A 138 1.03 2.13 -33.04
N VAL A 139 1.48 1.84 -31.82
CA VAL A 139 0.82 2.26 -30.59
C VAL A 139 0.87 3.77 -30.48
N ASN A 140 -0.26 4.42 -30.19
CA ASN A 140 -0.36 5.89 -30.20
C ASN A 140 -1.15 6.49 -29.03
N ARG A 141 -1.76 5.66 -28.19
CA ARG A 141 -2.51 6.12 -27.01
C ARG A 141 -2.52 5.06 -25.91
N ILE A 142 -2.54 5.53 -24.66
CA ILE A 142 -2.86 4.73 -23.49
C ILE A 142 -4.15 5.28 -22.88
N THR A 143 -5.15 4.41 -22.73
CA THR A 143 -6.46 4.73 -22.15
C THR A 143 -6.57 4.09 -20.77
N PHE A 144 -7.08 4.84 -19.80
CA PHE A 144 -7.26 4.44 -18.42
C PHE A 144 -8.73 4.52 -18.04
N ALA A 145 -9.23 3.51 -17.35
CA ALA A 145 -10.58 3.50 -16.80
C ALA A 145 -10.54 2.96 -15.37
N VAL A 146 -11.17 3.67 -14.44
CA VAL A 146 -11.18 3.31 -13.02
C VAL A 146 -12.54 2.72 -12.68
N ASN A 147 -12.56 1.45 -12.23
CA ASN A 147 -13.78 0.70 -11.95
C ASN A 147 -14.82 0.87 -13.07
N ASP A 148 -14.42 0.60 -14.31
CA ASP A 148 -15.23 0.87 -15.50
C ASP A 148 -16.53 0.06 -15.58
N PHE A 149 -16.65 -0.98 -14.76
CA PHE A 149 -17.86 -1.75 -14.51
C PHE A 149 -18.83 -1.09 -13.53
N ALA A 150 -18.39 -0.11 -12.74
CA ALA A 150 -19.16 0.45 -11.64
C ALA A 150 -20.10 1.58 -12.09
N ASN A 151 -21.29 1.63 -11.49
CA ASN A 151 -22.24 2.72 -11.70
C ASN A 151 -21.78 4.03 -11.05
N SER A 152 -20.91 3.99 -10.05
CA SER A 152 -20.25 5.19 -9.53
C SER A 152 -18.97 4.86 -8.79
N PHE A 153 -18.02 5.79 -8.82
CA PHE A 153 -16.82 5.73 -8.02
C PHE A 153 -16.25 7.14 -7.79
N SER A 154 -15.87 7.41 -6.54
CA SER A 154 -15.13 8.61 -6.16
C SER A 154 -13.83 8.21 -5.46
N GLY A 155 -12.74 8.85 -5.87
CA GLY A 155 -11.40 8.55 -5.37
C GLY A 155 -10.34 9.42 -6.03
N THR A 156 -9.09 9.21 -5.65
CA THR A 156 -7.95 9.93 -6.21
C THR A 156 -6.81 8.98 -6.45
N LEU A 157 -6.35 8.92 -7.70
CA LEU A 157 -5.12 8.25 -8.07
C LEU A 157 -4.03 9.31 -8.23
N THR A 158 -2.83 9.02 -7.73
CA THR A 158 -1.65 9.87 -7.92
C THR A 158 -0.58 9.03 -8.59
N PHE A 159 -0.15 9.43 -9.78
CA PHE A 159 0.88 8.78 -10.58
C PHE A 159 2.21 9.53 -10.39
N ASP A 160 3.29 8.77 -10.21
CA ASP A 160 4.67 9.26 -10.04
C ASP A 160 5.49 9.05 -11.31
N ASP A 161 5.38 7.85 -11.90
CA ASP A 161 6.07 7.52 -13.13
C ASP A 161 5.17 6.65 -14.02
N LEU A 162 5.28 6.84 -15.33
CA LEU A 162 4.71 5.97 -16.35
C LEU A 162 5.75 5.69 -17.43
N ILE A 163 5.95 4.42 -17.79
CA ILE A 163 6.91 4.01 -18.82
C ILE A 163 6.31 2.87 -19.65
N LEU A 164 6.26 3.04 -20.97
CA LEU A 164 5.78 2.05 -21.93
C LEU A 164 6.92 1.68 -22.90
N GLY A 165 6.99 0.42 -23.31
CA GLY A 165 7.92 -0.02 -24.36
C GLY A 165 9.31 -0.35 -23.80
N THR A 166 10.37 -0.10 -24.58
CA THR A 166 11.74 -0.56 -24.23
C THR A 166 12.33 0.03 -22.94
N GLY A 167 11.77 1.11 -22.39
CA GLY A 167 12.15 1.64 -21.09
C GLY A 167 11.51 0.92 -19.89
N ALA A 168 10.48 0.11 -20.12
CA ALA A 168 9.78 -0.63 -19.06
C ALA A 168 10.46 -1.97 -18.75
N ALA A 169 10.33 -2.44 -17.51
CA ALA A 169 10.84 -3.72 -17.04
C ALA A 169 9.71 -4.63 -16.57
N LYS A 170 9.91 -5.95 -16.66
CA LYS A 170 9.04 -6.94 -16.03
C LYS A 170 9.48 -7.14 -14.59
N PHE A 171 8.55 -7.05 -13.64
CA PHE A 171 8.81 -7.29 -12.22
C PHE A 171 7.60 -7.90 -11.52
N ALA A 172 7.84 -8.53 -10.36
CA ALA A 172 6.79 -9.11 -9.53
C ALA A 172 5.74 -8.07 -9.09
N SER A 173 4.50 -8.51 -8.94
CA SER A 173 3.45 -7.69 -8.33
C SER A 173 3.53 -7.79 -6.80
N ILE A 174 3.23 -6.70 -6.11
CA ILE A 174 3.07 -6.62 -4.65
C ILE A 174 2.11 -5.48 -4.33
N CYS A 175 1.27 -5.64 -3.30
CA CYS A 175 0.39 -4.57 -2.83
C CYS A 175 1.17 -3.47 -2.09
N PRO A 176 0.64 -2.23 -2.03
CA PRO A 176 1.08 -1.29 -1.01
C PRO A 176 0.78 -1.82 0.38
N LEU A 177 1.72 -1.58 1.30
CA LEU A 177 1.59 -1.94 2.71
C LEU A 177 1.24 -0.70 3.52
N ARG A 178 0.44 -0.91 4.58
CA ARG A 178 0.03 0.17 5.47
C ARG A 178 1.01 0.28 6.62
N ASP A 179 1.16 1.50 7.12
CA ASP A 179 1.91 1.76 8.35
C ASP A 179 1.37 0.91 9.51
N VAL A 180 2.28 0.47 10.37
CA VAL A 180 2.00 -0.40 11.51
C VAL A 180 2.53 0.26 12.77
N THR A 181 1.72 0.29 13.82
CA THR A 181 2.12 0.67 15.17
C THR A 181 1.88 -0.51 16.11
N VAL A 182 2.88 -0.85 16.92
CA VAL A 182 2.84 -1.92 17.92
C VAL A 182 3.58 -1.49 19.18
N TYR A 183 3.37 -2.16 20.31
CA TYR A 183 4.14 -1.94 21.53
C TYR A 183 5.35 -2.88 21.61
N LYS A 184 6.39 -2.44 22.32
CA LYS A 184 7.61 -3.21 22.59
C LYS A 184 7.29 -4.58 23.19
N GLY A 185 7.88 -5.63 22.64
CA GLY A 185 7.74 -7.00 23.12
C GLY A 185 6.47 -7.71 22.68
N ALA A 186 5.61 -7.07 21.86
CA ALA A 186 4.49 -7.76 21.23
C ALA A 186 5.00 -8.88 20.31
N THR A 187 4.58 -10.12 20.56
CA THR A 187 5.03 -11.29 19.79
C THR A 187 4.00 -11.72 18.74
N GLY A 188 4.44 -12.46 17.72
CA GLY A 188 3.57 -13.07 16.72
C GLY A 188 2.76 -12.09 15.87
N GLN A 189 3.25 -10.86 15.72
CA GLN A 189 2.61 -9.82 14.91
C GLN A 189 2.57 -10.23 13.45
N LYS A 190 1.48 -9.90 12.74
CA LYS A 190 1.25 -10.37 11.36
C LYS A 190 1.04 -9.21 10.39
N ILE A 191 1.68 -9.30 9.24
CA ILE A 191 1.43 -8.43 8.09
C ILE A 191 1.03 -9.31 6.91
N LEU A 192 -0.17 -9.08 6.38
CA LEU A 192 -0.64 -9.74 5.16
C LEU A 192 -0.12 -8.99 3.94
N VAL A 193 0.58 -9.70 3.06
CA VAL A 193 1.02 -9.21 1.75
C VAL A 193 0.12 -9.82 0.69
N THR A 194 -0.44 -8.99 -0.18
CA THR A 194 -1.44 -9.39 -1.20
C THR A 194 -1.01 -8.99 -2.59
N ASP A 195 -1.83 -9.35 -3.58
CA ASP A 195 -1.65 -9.00 -4.99
C ASP A 195 -0.29 -9.48 -5.54
N LEU A 196 0.26 -10.56 -4.96
CA LEU A 196 1.50 -11.16 -5.40
C LEU A 196 1.27 -11.93 -6.70
N ALA A 197 2.11 -11.66 -7.69
CA ALA A 197 2.14 -12.37 -8.96
C ALA A 197 3.56 -12.32 -9.52
N ASN A 198 3.95 -13.35 -10.27
CA ASN A 198 5.32 -13.49 -10.81
C ASN A 198 6.40 -13.39 -9.73
N ALA A 199 6.10 -13.87 -8.53
CA ALA A 199 6.98 -13.87 -7.37
C ALA A 199 7.23 -15.30 -6.89
N SER A 200 8.48 -15.61 -6.52
CA SER A 200 8.87 -16.88 -5.90
C SER A 200 8.83 -16.83 -4.36
N GLY A 201 8.87 -15.63 -3.78
CA GLY A 201 8.84 -15.42 -2.34
C GLY A 201 8.87 -13.95 -1.97
N VAL A 202 8.83 -13.68 -0.67
CA VAL A 202 8.90 -12.33 -0.10
C VAL A 202 10.02 -12.27 0.94
N THR A 203 10.77 -11.17 0.94
CA THR A 203 11.81 -10.88 1.94
C THR A 203 11.55 -9.53 2.60
N VAL A 204 12.07 -9.33 3.81
CA VAL A 204 11.88 -8.13 4.62
C VAL A 204 13.24 -7.55 4.98
N GLY A 205 13.40 -6.24 4.79
CA GLY A 205 14.61 -5.49 5.13
C GLY A 205 14.30 -4.12 5.73
N GLY A 206 15.32 -3.48 6.31
CA GLY A 206 15.21 -2.12 6.86
C GLY A 206 14.59 -2.01 8.26
N ALA A 207 14.14 -3.12 8.86
CA ALA A 207 13.50 -3.11 10.18
C ALA A 207 14.49 -2.91 11.35
N GLY A 208 15.78 -3.22 11.18
CA GLY A 208 16.78 -3.09 12.23
C GLY A 208 16.38 -3.83 13.52
N ALA A 209 16.53 -3.18 14.67
CA ALA A 209 16.15 -3.73 15.97
C ALA A 209 14.64 -3.63 16.28
N LEU A 210 13.82 -3.07 15.38
CA LEU A 210 12.37 -2.95 15.59
C LEU A 210 11.61 -4.27 15.34
N MET A 211 12.19 -5.19 14.56
CA MET A 211 11.61 -6.51 14.29
C MET A 211 12.63 -7.60 14.60
N SER A 212 12.16 -8.67 15.24
CA SER A 212 12.90 -9.91 15.45
C SER A 212 12.02 -11.12 15.11
N ASN A 213 12.61 -12.32 15.08
CA ASN A 213 11.89 -13.57 14.75
C ASN A 213 11.06 -13.50 13.47
N ILE A 214 11.58 -12.80 12.45
CA ILE A 214 10.89 -12.57 11.19
C ILE A 214 10.79 -13.90 10.44
N SER A 215 9.57 -14.30 10.10
CA SER A 215 9.28 -15.42 9.23
C SER A 215 8.28 -15.00 8.16
N VAL A 216 8.38 -15.61 6.98
CA VAL A 216 7.50 -15.33 5.84
C VAL A 216 6.93 -16.65 5.37
N SER A 217 5.59 -16.75 5.32
CA SER A 217 4.94 -17.95 4.80
C SER A 217 5.20 -18.12 3.30
N SER A 218 5.00 -19.33 2.79
CA SER A 218 4.91 -19.54 1.34
C SER A 218 3.79 -18.69 0.74
N ILE A 219 3.94 -18.37 -0.55
CA ILE A 219 2.90 -17.69 -1.32
C ILE A 219 1.81 -18.73 -1.64
N THR A 220 0.57 -18.40 -1.28
CA THR A 220 -0.63 -19.20 -1.61
C THR A 220 -1.60 -18.40 -2.46
N SER A 221 -2.46 -19.09 -3.21
CA SER A 221 -3.46 -18.43 -4.06
C SER A 221 -4.70 -18.02 -3.25
N ASN A 222 -5.17 -16.80 -3.46
CA ASN A 222 -6.43 -16.28 -2.97
C ASN A 222 -7.27 -15.79 -4.16
N SER A 223 -8.54 -16.18 -4.21
CA SER A 223 -9.44 -15.89 -5.33
C SER A 223 -9.75 -14.39 -5.51
N ALA A 224 -9.69 -13.60 -4.45
CA ALA A 224 -9.98 -12.16 -4.48
C ALA A 224 -8.72 -11.29 -4.59
N LEU A 225 -7.58 -11.79 -4.12
CA LEU A 225 -6.37 -11.00 -3.89
C LEU A 225 -5.14 -11.51 -4.65
N GLY A 226 -5.28 -12.53 -5.50
CA GLY A 226 -4.14 -13.15 -6.17
C GLY A 226 -3.25 -13.92 -5.19
N GLY A 227 -1.93 -13.89 -5.38
CA GLY A 227 -1.00 -14.49 -4.43
C GLY A 227 -0.98 -13.73 -3.10
N VAL A 228 -0.93 -14.46 -1.99
CA VAL A 228 -0.84 -13.91 -0.64
C VAL A 228 0.24 -14.62 0.18
N CYS A 229 0.88 -13.89 1.08
CA CYS A 229 1.71 -14.49 2.13
C CYS A 229 1.59 -13.66 3.42
N THR A 230 1.96 -14.26 4.55
CA THR A 230 2.00 -13.58 5.84
C THR A 230 3.43 -13.44 6.32
N ILE A 231 3.82 -12.22 6.65
CA ILE A 231 5.02 -11.94 7.44
C ILE A 231 4.63 -12.03 8.91
N THR A 232 5.35 -12.83 9.70
CA THR A 232 5.21 -12.88 11.17
C THR A 232 6.48 -12.38 11.82
N TYR A 233 6.38 -11.56 12.86
CA TYR A 233 7.52 -10.97 13.57
C TYR A 233 7.19 -10.67 15.04
N ASP A 234 8.23 -10.46 15.85
CA ASP A 234 8.11 -9.93 17.20
C ASP A 234 8.64 -8.49 17.23
N ALA A 235 7.91 -7.60 17.90
CA ALA A 235 8.27 -6.20 18.07
C ALA A 235 9.48 -6.05 19.02
N GLY A 236 10.53 -5.41 18.53
CA GLY A 236 11.78 -5.22 19.24
C GLY A 236 11.82 -3.91 20.02
N THR A 237 12.89 -3.13 19.84
CA THR A 237 13.09 -1.87 20.59
C THR A 237 12.13 -0.77 20.13
N PRO A 238 11.75 0.19 20.99
CA PRO A 238 10.98 1.35 20.58
C PRO A 238 11.69 2.18 19.51
N GLY A 239 10.92 2.79 18.62
CA GLY A 239 11.40 3.64 17.54
C GLY A 239 10.57 3.53 16.27
N THR A 240 10.98 4.26 15.24
CA THR A 240 10.29 4.32 13.95
C THR A 240 11.26 4.06 12.81
N ALA A 241 10.92 3.16 11.89
CA ALA A 241 11.71 2.92 10.69
C ALA A 241 10.83 2.61 9.47
N LEU A 242 11.41 2.79 8.28
CA LEU A 242 10.82 2.32 7.03
C LEU A 242 11.24 0.88 6.79
N VAL A 243 10.25 -0.01 6.72
CA VAL A 243 10.45 -1.42 6.42
C VAL A 243 10.18 -1.63 4.94
N THR A 244 11.16 -2.24 4.25
CA THR A 244 11.05 -2.59 2.83
C THR A 244 10.70 -4.06 2.71
N VAL A 245 9.57 -4.34 2.09
CA VAL A 245 9.13 -5.70 1.74
C VAL A 245 9.37 -5.90 0.25
N THR A 246 10.14 -6.93 -0.09
CA THR A 246 10.55 -7.23 -1.46
C THR A 246 9.88 -8.51 -1.94
N ALA A 247 9.06 -8.41 -2.98
CA ALA A 247 8.63 -9.57 -3.76
C ALA A 247 9.77 -9.99 -4.68
N THR A 248 10.26 -11.21 -4.51
CA THR A 248 11.36 -11.78 -5.30
C THR A 248 10.81 -12.31 -6.60
N GLY A 249 11.25 -11.74 -7.72
CA GLY A 249 10.75 -12.10 -9.04
C GLY A 249 11.04 -13.55 -9.44
N THR A 250 10.26 -14.06 -10.40
CA THR A 250 10.45 -15.40 -10.99
C THR A 250 10.13 -15.38 -12.48
N GLY A 251 10.61 -16.37 -13.25
CA GLY A 251 10.24 -16.53 -14.66
C GLY A 251 10.61 -15.33 -15.56
N GLY A 252 11.74 -14.67 -15.29
CA GLY A 252 12.18 -13.48 -16.05
C GLY A 252 11.59 -12.16 -15.57
N PHE A 253 10.82 -12.15 -14.48
CA PHE A 253 10.41 -10.94 -13.78
C PHE A 253 11.46 -10.59 -12.71
N GLY A 254 11.81 -9.30 -12.62
CA GLY A 254 12.66 -8.76 -11.56
C GLY A 254 11.92 -8.58 -10.23
N ASN A 255 12.65 -8.10 -9.22
CA ASN A 255 12.10 -7.81 -7.91
C ASN A 255 11.24 -6.55 -7.93
N ASN A 256 10.29 -6.47 -7.00
CA ASN A 256 9.52 -5.27 -6.72
C ASN A 256 9.39 -5.08 -5.21
N THR A 257 9.15 -3.84 -4.78
CA THR A 257 9.18 -3.47 -3.37
C THR A 257 7.96 -2.68 -2.97
N SER A 258 7.52 -2.91 -1.74
CA SER A 258 6.54 -2.10 -1.03
C SER A 258 7.14 -1.66 0.30
N VAL A 259 6.85 -0.43 0.72
CA VAL A 259 7.43 0.17 1.93
C VAL A 259 6.30 0.62 2.85
N PHE A 260 6.47 0.38 4.14
CA PHE A 260 5.60 0.92 5.17
C PHE A 260 6.44 1.41 6.34
N ARG A 261 5.88 2.31 7.15
CA ARG A 261 6.49 2.74 8.40
C ARG A 261 6.06 1.82 9.54
N LEU A 262 7.04 1.24 10.23
CA LEU A 262 6.83 0.56 11.49
C LEU A 262 7.15 1.52 12.64
N THR A 263 6.23 1.63 13.59
CA THR A 263 6.43 2.33 14.86
C THR A 263 6.30 1.32 15.99
N VAL A 264 7.36 1.18 16.79
CA VAL A 264 7.33 0.42 18.04
C VAL A 264 7.30 1.42 19.18
N GLU A 265 6.25 1.40 19.98
CA GLU A 265 6.10 2.25 21.16
C GLU A 265 6.61 1.52 22.41
N ASP A 266 6.87 2.27 23.48
CA ASP A 266 7.10 1.67 24.79
C ASP A 266 5.85 0.93 25.29
N ASN A 267 6.08 -0.09 26.09
CA ASN A 267 5.05 -0.82 26.81
C ASN A 267 4.90 -0.19 28.19
N ASN A 268 3.94 0.74 28.32
CA ASN A 268 3.74 1.48 29.56
C ASN A 268 3.02 0.60 30.60
N PRO A 269 3.23 0.84 31.91
CA PRO A 269 2.51 0.11 32.93
C PRO A 269 1.01 0.46 32.90
N PRO A 270 0.12 -0.52 33.15
CA PRO A 270 -1.30 -0.25 33.27
C PRO A 270 -1.60 0.57 34.52
N THR A 271 -2.69 1.30 34.49
CA THR A 271 -3.18 2.10 35.62
C THR A 271 -4.51 1.57 36.13
N ILE A 272 -4.75 1.72 37.42
CA ILE A 272 -6.06 1.56 38.07
C ILE A 272 -6.09 2.50 39.27
N ASN A 273 -7.21 3.19 39.48
CA ASN A 273 -7.34 4.06 40.66
C ASN A 273 -7.40 3.23 41.93
N ALA A 274 -6.91 3.82 43.03
CA ALA A 274 -7.13 3.26 44.35
C ALA A 274 -8.63 3.06 44.63
N VAL A 275 -8.97 1.92 45.21
CA VAL A 275 -10.33 1.59 45.63
C VAL A 275 -10.53 2.12 47.05
N PRO A 276 -11.54 2.99 47.30
CA PRO A 276 -11.80 3.50 48.65
C PRO A 276 -12.25 2.40 49.63
N ASP A 277 -12.01 2.62 50.91
CA ASP A 277 -12.52 1.76 51.97
C ASP A 277 -14.05 1.66 51.92
N ALA A 278 -14.57 0.45 52.07
CA ALA A 278 -16.01 0.17 52.06
C ALA A 278 -16.43 -0.58 53.32
N LYS A 279 -17.59 -0.22 53.87
CA LYS A 279 -18.27 -0.99 54.93
C LYS A 279 -19.35 -1.83 54.27
N MET A 280 -19.36 -3.13 54.57
CA MET A 280 -20.24 -4.09 53.93
C MET A 280 -20.99 -4.94 54.96
N ALA A 281 -22.22 -5.32 54.61
CA ALA A 281 -22.98 -6.26 55.41
C ALA A 281 -22.50 -7.69 55.15
N VAL A 282 -22.32 -8.47 56.20
CA VAL A 282 -21.99 -9.90 56.14
C VAL A 282 -23.07 -10.68 55.38
N GLY A 283 -22.67 -11.65 54.58
CA GLY A 283 -23.52 -12.59 53.86
C GLY A 283 -24.26 -12.02 52.64
N LYS A 284 -24.00 -10.78 52.23
CA LYS A 284 -24.64 -10.15 51.05
C LYS A 284 -23.62 -9.89 49.96
N LEU A 285 -23.98 -10.21 48.72
CA LEU A 285 -23.22 -9.79 47.54
C LEU A 285 -23.21 -8.26 47.48
N GLN A 286 -22.02 -7.69 47.36
CA GLN A 286 -21.78 -6.27 47.18
C GLN A 286 -20.92 -6.08 45.93
N THR A 287 -21.15 -4.97 45.23
CA THR A 287 -20.38 -4.59 44.06
C THR A 287 -19.58 -3.33 44.35
N ILE A 288 -18.31 -3.31 43.93
CA ILE A 288 -17.46 -2.13 43.95
C ILE A 288 -17.08 -1.80 42.51
N GLN A 289 -17.28 -0.55 42.11
CA GLN A 289 -16.82 -0.07 40.80
C GLN A 289 -15.33 0.28 40.88
N LEU A 290 -14.56 -0.29 39.96
CA LEU A 290 -13.18 0.08 39.70
C LEU A 290 -13.16 1.17 38.61
N SER A 291 -12.25 2.12 38.70
CA SER A 291 -12.11 3.24 37.76
C SER A 291 -10.65 3.53 37.42
N GLY A 292 -10.42 4.36 36.40
CA GLY A 292 -9.07 4.76 35.99
C GLY A 292 -8.28 3.62 35.36
N ILE A 293 -8.98 2.62 34.82
CA ILE A 293 -8.35 1.49 34.13
C ILE A 293 -7.84 1.97 32.79
N SER A 294 -6.55 1.79 32.55
CA SER A 294 -5.91 1.98 31.26
C SER A 294 -4.74 1.01 31.16
N ASP A 295 -4.38 0.64 29.94
CA ASP A 295 -3.15 -0.10 29.65
C ASP A 295 -1.90 0.77 29.68
N GLY A 296 -2.05 2.09 29.82
CA GLY A 296 -0.94 3.04 29.83
C GLY A 296 -0.54 3.53 28.43
N ASN A 297 -1.16 3.02 27.35
CA ASN A 297 -0.84 3.40 25.97
C ASN A 297 -2.07 3.98 25.26
N ALA A 298 -1.96 5.21 24.76
CA ALA A 298 -3.10 5.87 24.09
C ALA A 298 -3.30 5.45 22.63
N SER A 299 -2.23 4.99 21.97
CA SER A 299 -2.22 4.78 20.52
C SER A 299 -2.54 3.35 20.09
N ILE A 300 -2.24 2.35 20.93
CA ILE A 300 -2.51 0.94 20.67
C ILE A 300 -2.93 0.27 21.98
N GLU A 301 -4.03 -0.49 21.91
CA GLU A 301 -4.57 -1.19 23.05
C GLU A 301 -3.78 -2.47 23.37
N GLN A 302 -3.50 -2.68 24.66
CA GLN A 302 -2.86 -3.87 25.18
C GLN A 302 -3.86 -4.71 26.00
N PRO A 303 -3.77 -6.05 25.93
CA PRO A 303 -4.66 -6.91 26.70
C PRO A 303 -4.39 -6.74 28.19
N LEU A 304 -5.45 -6.49 28.96
CA LEU A 304 -5.39 -6.34 30.41
C LEU A 304 -6.03 -7.53 31.12
N THR A 305 -5.45 -7.92 32.23
CA THR A 305 -6.02 -8.88 33.17
C THR A 305 -6.06 -8.24 34.54
N ILE A 306 -7.26 -8.19 35.12
CA ILE A 306 -7.47 -7.65 36.47
C ILE A 306 -7.73 -8.83 37.40
N THR A 307 -6.94 -8.92 38.47
CA THR A 307 -7.12 -9.92 39.53
C THR A 307 -7.36 -9.23 40.86
N ALA A 308 -8.12 -9.88 41.72
CA ALA A 308 -8.39 -9.40 43.07
C ALA A 308 -8.25 -10.56 44.06
N VAL A 309 -7.57 -10.30 45.17
CA VAL A 309 -7.33 -11.29 46.23
C VAL A 309 -7.65 -10.67 47.59
N SER A 310 -8.18 -11.49 48.50
CA SER A 310 -8.44 -11.10 49.87
C SER A 310 -7.31 -11.58 50.78
N SER A 311 -6.87 -10.72 51.70
CA SER A 311 -5.91 -11.09 52.74
C SER A 311 -6.56 -11.90 53.88
N ALA A 312 -7.89 -11.92 53.96
CA ALA A 312 -8.64 -12.73 54.92
C ALA A 312 -9.78 -13.50 54.22
N PRO A 313 -9.46 -14.56 53.43
CA PRO A 313 -10.46 -15.31 52.66
C PRO A 313 -11.58 -15.95 53.47
N ALA A 314 -11.36 -16.21 54.76
CA ALA A 314 -12.36 -16.73 55.68
C ALA A 314 -13.43 -15.69 56.07
N ILE A 315 -13.14 -14.40 55.87
CA ILE A 315 -14.06 -13.29 56.11
C ILE A 315 -14.59 -12.78 54.77
N ILE A 316 -13.69 -12.41 53.86
CA ILE A 316 -14.06 -11.96 52.51
C ILE A 316 -13.42 -12.95 51.54
N PRO A 317 -14.18 -13.88 50.93
CA PRO A 317 -13.67 -14.73 49.87
C PRO A 317 -13.03 -13.91 48.74
N ASN A 318 -12.12 -14.51 47.98
CA ASN A 318 -11.49 -13.81 46.86
C ASN A 318 -12.56 -13.25 45.91
N PRO A 319 -12.53 -11.94 45.61
CA PRO A 319 -13.55 -11.32 44.78
C PRO A 319 -13.53 -11.85 43.34
N SER A 320 -14.67 -11.81 42.66
CA SER A 320 -14.70 -11.94 41.20
C SER A 320 -14.64 -10.57 40.53
N VAL A 321 -13.94 -10.50 39.39
CA VAL A 321 -13.80 -9.27 38.59
C VAL A 321 -14.52 -9.45 37.27
N SER A 322 -15.39 -8.50 36.93
CA SER A 322 -16.00 -8.35 35.61
C SER A 322 -15.39 -7.15 34.91
N TYR A 323 -14.63 -7.40 33.85
CA TYR A 323 -13.94 -6.38 33.07
C TYR A 323 -14.15 -6.61 31.57
N SER A 324 -14.48 -5.55 30.86
CA SER A 324 -14.48 -5.53 29.40
C SER A 324 -13.23 -4.82 28.92
N GLN A 325 -12.42 -5.51 28.11
CA GLN A 325 -11.21 -4.96 27.50
C GLN A 325 -11.46 -3.56 26.90
N GLY A 326 -10.59 -2.62 27.23
CA GLY A 326 -10.65 -1.22 26.78
C GLY A 326 -11.57 -0.31 27.60
N SER A 327 -12.36 -0.87 28.52
CA SER A 327 -13.18 -0.07 29.43
C SER A 327 -12.31 0.67 30.45
N PRO A 328 -12.59 1.94 30.78
CA PRO A 328 -11.96 2.62 31.91
C PRO A 328 -12.53 2.19 33.27
N TYR A 329 -13.52 1.29 33.27
CA TYR A 329 -14.22 0.77 34.44
C TYR A 329 -14.27 -0.76 34.47
N ALA A 330 -14.31 -1.33 35.67
CA ALA A 330 -14.60 -2.75 35.93
C ALA A 330 -15.46 -2.88 37.19
N THR A 331 -16.03 -4.06 37.43
CA THR A 331 -16.82 -4.35 38.63
C THR A 331 -16.18 -5.47 39.44
N LEU A 332 -15.94 -5.20 40.71
CA LEU A 332 -15.56 -6.18 41.71
C LEU A 332 -16.81 -6.69 42.43
N SER A 333 -16.97 -8.00 42.57
CA SER A 333 -18.06 -8.64 43.29
C SER A 333 -17.52 -9.35 44.53
N VAL A 334 -18.04 -8.99 45.70
CA VAL A 334 -17.59 -9.46 47.01
C VAL A 334 -18.77 -9.92 47.86
N THR A 335 -18.60 -10.99 48.62
CA THR A 335 -19.60 -11.48 49.59
C THR A 335 -18.90 -11.77 50.92
N PRO A 336 -18.82 -10.77 51.82
CA PRO A 336 -18.23 -10.92 53.16
C PRO A 336 -19.00 -11.88 54.07
#